data_AF-A0A7J9FK01-F1
#
_entry.id   AF-A0A7J9FK01-F1
#
_cell.length_a   1.000
_cell.length_b   1.000
_cell.length_c   1.000
_cell.angle_alpha   90.00
_cell.angle_beta   90.00
_cell.angle_gamma   90.00
#
_symmetry.space_group_name_H-M   'P 1'
#
loop_
_entity.id
_entity.type
_entity.pdbx_description
1 polymer ?
#
loop_
_entity_poly.entity_id
_entity_poly.type
_entity_poly.pdbx_seq_one_letter_code
_entity_poly.pdbx_strand_id
1 'polypeptide(L)'
;MATKAKFSLVFPVSSAIFLVMLLQFASTILAADDKVVIKETKMTVYLHDYAGGPNATFLPMVGFPGKLWSLTQFGTLFVSDDLITQGPELTSPMLGRGQGIYMPMSLDGVNAYVSFSLVFTNKAYNGSTIQVQGNSNQLLAVSEYGVVSGTGKFRYATGYITFETLSFDPSTFYSLIRANVSVRHD
;
A
#
# COMPACT_ATOMS: atom_id res chain seq x y z
N MET A 1 -23.27 23.52 -80.25
CA MET A 1 -23.44 22.07 -79.99
C MET A 1 -22.54 21.72 -78.81
N ALA A 2 -23.08 21.69 -77.60
CA ALA A 2 -22.31 21.56 -76.35
C ALA A 2 -22.41 20.13 -75.82
N THR A 3 -21.28 19.42 -75.83
CA THR A 3 -21.17 18.03 -75.39
C THR A 3 -21.05 18.01 -73.86
N LYS A 4 -22.07 17.50 -73.15
CA LYS A 4 -22.01 17.30 -71.70
C LYS A 4 -21.14 16.07 -71.40
N ALA A 5 -19.96 16.27 -70.81
CA ALA A 5 -19.17 15.19 -70.24
C ALA A 5 -19.78 14.76 -68.90
N LYS A 6 -20.18 13.49 -68.78
CA LYS A 6 -20.55 12.87 -67.51
C LYS A 6 -19.28 12.36 -66.83
N PHE A 7 -18.88 13.01 -65.74
CA PHE A 7 -17.82 12.50 -64.86
C PHE A 7 -18.43 11.48 -63.90
N SER A 8 -18.14 10.19 -64.09
CA SER A 8 -18.46 9.15 -63.11
C SER A 8 -17.28 9.00 -62.16
N LEU A 9 -17.48 9.42 -60.90
CA LEU A 9 -16.49 9.31 -59.85
C LEU A 9 -16.45 7.84 -59.38
N VAL A 10 -15.49 7.05 -59.87
CA VAL A 10 -15.26 5.68 -59.43
C VAL A 10 -14.28 5.73 -58.27
N PHE A 11 -14.77 5.56 -57.04
CA PHE A 11 -13.88 5.41 -55.89
C PHE A 11 -13.24 4.02 -55.93
N PRO A 12 -11.90 3.90 -55.98
CA PRO A 12 -11.26 2.60 -55.95
C PRO A 12 -11.53 1.94 -54.60
N VAL A 13 -11.86 0.65 -54.63
CA VAL A 13 -12.20 -0.17 -53.45
C VAL A 13 -11.11 -0.09 -52.36
N SER A 14 -9.84 0.15 -52.74
CA SER A 14 -8.74 0.35 -51.80
C SER A 14 -8.88 1.61 -50.94
N SER A 15 -9.43 2.71 -51.45
CA SER A 15 -9.67 3.93 -50.69
C SER A 15 -10.80 3.76 -49.67
N ALA A 16 -11.81 2.96 -49.99
CA ALA A 16 -12.89 2.62 -49.06
C ALA A 16 -12.37 1.75 -47.90
N ILE A 17 -11.52 0.76 -48.20
CA ILE A 17 -10.90 -0.10 -47.19
C ILE A 17 -9.99 0.70 -46.25
N PHE A 18 -9.21 1.63 -46.79
CA PHE A 18 -8.33 2.50 -45.99
C PHE A 18 -9.13 3.40 -45.03
N LEU A 19 -10.27 3.94 -45.48
CA LEU A 19 -11.14 4.76 -44.64
C LEU A 19 -11.80 3.95 -43.51
N VAL A 20 -12.22 2.71 -43.81
CA VAL A 20 -12.78 1.80 -42.79
C VAL A 20 -11.72 1.42 -41.76
N MET A 21 -10.47 1.16 -42.16
CA MET A 21 -9.37 0.92 -41.22
C MET A 21 -9.08 2.14 -40.35
N LEU A 22 -9.08 3.36 -40.91
CA LEU A 22 -8.93 4.61 -40.16
C LEU A 22 -10.05 4.82 -39.14
N LEU A 23 -11.29 4.53 -39.51
CA LEU A 23 -12.45 4.63 -38.61
C LEU A 23 -12.39 3.59 -37.48
N GLN A 24 -11.96 2.36 -37.78
CA GLN A 24 -11.74 1.32 -36.77
C GLN A 24 -10.62 1.72 -35.80
N PHE A 25 -9.50 2.24 -36.31
CA PHE A 25 -8.38 2.70 -35.50
C PHE A 25 -8.77 3.90 -34.60
N ALA A 26 -9.55 4.85 -35.13
CA ALA A 26 -10.08 5.98 -34.36
C ALA A 26 -11.03 5.52 -33.25
N SER A 27 -11.91 4.55 -33.53
CA SER A 27 -12.81 4.00 -32.51
C SER A 27 -12.07 3.24 -31.39
N THR A 28 -10.96 2.56 -31.70
CA THR A 28 -10.11 1.94 -30.67
C THR A 28 -9.36 2.96 -29.81
N ILE A 29 -8.94 4.10 -30.38
CA ILE A 29 -8.31 5.19 -29.62
C ILE A 29 -9.34 5.88 -28.71
N LEU A 30 -10.56 6.09 -29.20
CA LEU A 30 -11.65 6.70 -28.42
C LEU A 30 -12.16 5.77 -27.31
N ALA A 31 -12.16 4.45 -27.52
CA ALA A 31 -12.48 3.47 -26.49
C ALA A 31 -11.36 3.28 -25.45
N ALA A 32 -10.15 3.78 -25.73
CA ALA A 32 -9.03 3.74 -24.78
C ALA A 32 -9.08 4.88 -23.73
N ASP A 33 -10.06 5.79 -23.81
CA ASP A 33 -10.34 6.78 -22.75
C ASP A 33 -11.35 6.21 -21.73
N ASP A 34 -11.11 5.00 -21.23
CA ASP A 34 -11.60 4.64 -19.91
C ASP A 34 -10.85 5.53 -18.93
N LYS A 35 -11.44 6.67 -18.55
CA LYS A 35 -10.88 7.55 -17.53
C LYS A 35 -10.70 6.74 -16.25
N VAL A 36 -9.46 6.31 -15.98
CA VAL A 36 -9.10 5.70 -14.70
C VAL A 36 -9.37 6.75 -13.64
N VAL A 37 -10.49 6.61 -12.94
CA VAL A 37 -10.84 7.49 -11.83
C VAL A 37 -9.97 7.10 -10.66
N ILE A 38 -8.83 7.78 -10.51
CA ILE A 38 -7.95 7.62 -9.36
C ILE A 38 -8.71 8.05 -8.11
N LYS A 39 -8.98 7.09 -7.23
CA LYS A 39 -9.58 7.31 -5.91
C LYS A 39 -8.50 7.72 -4.93
N GLU A 40 -8.81 8.67 -4.05
CA GLU A 40 -7.98 9.00 -2.89
C GLU A 40 -8.68 8.46 -1.64
N THR A 41 -7.99 7.61 -0.89
CA THR A 41 -8.47 7.08 0.39
C THR A 41 -7.54 7.53 1.50
N LYS A 42 -8.13 8.19 2.51
CA LYS A 42 -7.46 8.52 3.78
C LYS A 42 -8.12 7.75 4.90
N MET A 43 -7.31 7.13 5.74
CA MET A 43 -7.82 6.42 6.92
C MET A 43 -6.82 6.48 8.06
N THR A 44 -7.36 6.50 9.27
CA THR A 44 -6.61 6.30 10.51
C THR A 44 -7.01 4.95 11.07
N VAL A 45 -6.00 4.14 11.41
CA VAL A 45 -6.16 2.84 12.05
C VAL A 45 -5.24 2.74 13.26
N TYR A 46 -5.52 1.81 14.16
CA TYR A 46 -4.75 1.63 15.38
C TYR A 46 -4.19 0.21 15.42
N LEU A 47 -2.88 0.10 15.66
CA LEU A 47 -2.18 -1.16 15.82
C LEU A 47 -1.98 -1.42 17.31
N HIS A 48 -2.18 -2.68 17.68
CA HIS A 48 -1.99 -3.20 19.02
C HIS A 48 -0.84 -4.19 19.01
N ASP A 49 0.32 -3.71 19.43
CA ASP A 49 1.60 -4.42 19.40
C ASP A 49 1.94 -4.97 20.79
N TYR A 50 2.31 -6.25 20.85
CA TYR A 50 2.81 -6.89 22.07
C TYR A 50 4.24 -7.39 21.81
N ALA A 51 5.22 -6.68 22.35
CA ALA A 51 6.64 -6.97 22.17
C ALA A 51 7.17 -8.12 23.06
N GLY A 52 6.29 -8.72 23.87
CA GLY A 52 6.65 -9.77 24.83
C GLY A 52 5.44 -10.40 25.51
N GLY A 53 5.71 -11.39 26.37
CA GLY A 53 4.67 -12.14 27.08
C GLY A 53 4.03 -13.27 26.23
N PRO A 54 3.02 -13.97 26.79
CA PRO A 54 2.43 -15.15 26.15
C PRO A 54 1.63 -14.83 24.88
N ASN A 55 1.22 -13.58 24.70
CA ASN A 55 0.45 -13.10 23.56
C ASN A 55 1.28 -12.19 22.63
N ALA A 56 2.60 -12.34 22.65
CA ALA A 56 3.48 -11.50 21.84
C ALA A 56 3.14 -11.58 20.35
N THR A 57 2.99 -10.42 19.72
CA THR A 57 2.73 -10.27 18.29
C THR A 57 3.95 -9.72 17.55
N PHE A 58 4.90 -9.15 18.28
CA PHE A 58 6.14 -8.58 17.76
C PHE A 58 7.35 -9.22 18.46
N LEU A 59 8.14 -9.99 17.71
CA LEU A 59 9.21 -10.81 18.29
C LEU A 59 10.49 -10.76 17.45
N PRO A 60 11.67 -10.74 18.10
CA PRO A 60 12.93 -10.93 17.38
C PRO A 60 13.00 -12.37 16.85
N MET A 61 13.31 -12.50 15.57
CA MET A 61 13.45 -13.78 14.88
C MET A 61 14.93 -14.21 14.79
N VAL A 62 15.81 -13.29 14.45
CA VAL A 62 17.25 -13.56 14.28
C VAL A 62 18.07 -12.28 14.46
N GLY A 63 19.29 -12.42 14.97
CA GLY A 63 20.29 -11.37 15.04
C GLY A 63 21.70 -11.95 15.05
N PHE A 64 22.71 -11.08 15.12
CA PHE A 64 24.10 -11.53 15.10
C PHE A 64 24.48 -12.31 16.37
N PRO A 65 25.30 -13.39 16.25
CA PRO A 65 25.80 -14.13 17.40
C PRO A 65 26.56 -13.23 18.39
N GLY A 66 26.35 -13.43 19.68
CA GLY A 66 27.01 -12.65 20.73
C GLY A 66 26.53 -11.19 20.84
N LYS A 67 25.47 -10.80 20.14
CA LYS A 67 24.81 -9.50 20.27
C LYS A 67 23.46 -9.66 20.96
N LEU A 68 23.05 -8.65 21.71
CA LEU A 68 21.71 -8.58 22.30
C LEU A 68 20.70 -8.33 21.18
N TRP A 69 19.67 -9.16 21.06
CA TRP A 69 18.61 -8.95 20.08
C TRP A 69 17.64 -7.90 20.63
N SER A 70 17.74 -6.67 20.14
CA SER A 70 16.92 -5.54 20.58
C SER A 70 16.51 -4.64 19.41
N LEU A 71 15.51 -3.80 19.65
CA LEU A 71 14.98 -2.85 18.65
C LEU A 71 16.02 -1.85 18.15
N THR A 72 17.13 -1.65 18.86
CA THR A 72 18.21 -0.74 18.45
C THR A 72 19.49 -1.49 18.10
N GLN A 73 19.48 -2.83 18.05
CA GLN A 73 20.64 -3.60 17.61
C GLN A 73 20.61 -3.80 16.10
N PHE A 74 21.58 -3.20 15.41
CA PHE A 74 21.84 -3.42 13.98
C PHE A 74 21.78 -4.91 13.61
N GLY A 75 20.98 -5.22 12.58
CA GLY A 75 20.84 -6.57 12.01
C GLY A 75 19.90 -7.50 12.78
N THR A 76 19.18 -7.00 13.80
CA THR A 76 18.12 -7.79 14.46
C THR A 76 16.84 -7.75 13.62
N LEU A 77 16.41 -8.89 13.08
CA LEU A 77 15.16 -9.03 12.36
C LEU A 77 14.03 -9.32 13.34
N PHE A 78 12.95 -8.55 13.26
CA PHE A 78 11.70 -8.78 13.97
C PHE A 78 10.59 -9.16 12.99
N VAL A 79 9.64 -9.94 13.48
CA VAL A 79 8.38 -10.27 12.79
C VAL A 79 7.22 -9.70 13.60
N SER A 80 6.19 -9.23 12.89
CA SER A 80 4.96 -8.66 13.46
C SER A 80 3.72 -9.33 12.86
N ASP A 81 2.73 -9.58 13.71
CA ASP A 81 1.33 -9.86 13.35
C ASP A 81 0.39 -9.18 14.36
N ASP A 82 0.16 -7.87 14.20
CA ASP A 82 -0.57 -7.04 15.15
C ASP A 82 -2.06 -6.94 14.81
N LEU A 83 -2.90 -6.75 15.83
CA LEU A 83 -4.32 -6.45 15.63
C LEU A 83 -4.47 -5.01 15.12
N ILE A 84 -5.29 -4.81 14.09
CA ILE A 84 -5.68 -3.49 13.60
C ILE A 84 -7.14 -3.22 13.94
N THR A 85 -7.42 -2.09 14.58
CA THR A 85 -8.75 -1.63 14.97
C THR A 85 -9.08 -0.24 14.41
N GLN A 86 -10.37 0.09 14.41
CA GLN A 86 -10.88 1.39 13.96
C GLN A 86 -10.65 2.52 14.97
N GLY A 87 -10.58 2.19 16.27
CA GLY A 87 -10.38 3.12 17.38
C GLY A 87 -9.28 2.64 18.31
N PRO A 88 -8.77 3.50 19.21
CA PRO A 88 -7.62 3.19 20.06
C PRO A 88 -7.90 2.10 21.10
N GLU A 89 -9.15 1.82 21.43
CA GLU A 89 -9.55 0.81 22.38
C GLU A 89 -9.54 -0.60 21.75
N LEU A 90 -9.07 -1.61 22.48
CA LEU A 90 -9.09 -3.02 22.05
C LEU A 90 -10.51 -3.56 21.76
N THR A 91 -11.54 -2.92 22.32
CA THR A 91 -12.95 -3.25 22.06
C THR A 91 -13.50 -2.62 20.78
N SER A 92 -12.73 -1.76 20.13
CA SER A 92 -13.10 -1.14 18.86
C SER A 92 -13.26 -2.19 17.75
N PRO A 93 -14.07 -1.91 16.72
CA PRO A 93 -14.21 -2.81 15.58
C PRO A 93 -12.86 -3.18 14.97
N MET A 94 -12.63 -4.49 14.82
CA MET A 94 -11.46 -5.02 14.13
C MET A 94 -11.53 -4.68 12.64
N LEU A 95 -10.41 -4.16 12.12
CA LEU A 95 -10.23 -3.88 10.70
C LEU A 95 -9.45 -4.99 9.99
N GLY A 96 -8.52 -5.63 10.68
CA GLY A 96 -7.63 -6.62 10.09
C GLY A 96 -6.38 -6.90 10.92
N ARG A 97 -5.29 -7.22 10.23
CA ARG A 97 -3.98 -7.55 10.80
C ARG A 97 -2.86 -6.74 10.17
N GLY A 98 -1.89 -6.35 10.98
CA GLY A 98 -0.67 -5.68 10.55
C GLY A 98 0.48 -6.68 10.53
N GLN A 99 1.01 -7.01 9.36
CA GLN A 99 1.92 -8.15 9.21
C GLN A 99 3.19 -7.74 8.49
N GLY A 100 4.36 -8.11 9.03
CA GLY A 100 5.59 -7.80 8.32
C GLY A 100 6.85 -8.02 9.12
N ILE A 101 7.92 -7.39 8.62
CA ILE A 101 9.24 -7.41 9.20
C ILE A 101 9.73 -6.01 9.52
N TYR A 102 10.52 -5.94 10.59
CA TYR A 102 11.17 -4.74 11.07
C TYR A 102 12.64 -5.04 11.34
N MET A 103 13.57 -4.20 10.90
CA MET A 103 15.00 -4.44 11.12
C MET A 103 15.77 -3.13 11.29
N PRO A 104 16.50 -2.92 12.40
CA PRO A 104 17.48 -1.84 12.51
C PRO A 104 18.60 -2.05 11.48
N MET A 105 18.63 -1.18 10.47
CA MET A 105 19.51 -1.30 9.30
C MET A 105 20.71 -0.34 9.37
N SER A 106 20.64 0.73 10.16
CA SER A 106 21.83 1.58 10.38
C SER A 106 22.76 0.96 11.41
N LEU A 107 24.07 1.19 11.25
CA LEU A 107 25.10 0.66 12.15
C LEU A 107 24.97 1.19 13.59
N ASP A 108 24.40 2.38 13.76
CA ASP A 108 24.09 2.98 15.06
C ASP A 108 22.74 2.52 15.63
N GLY A 109 21.96 1.72 14.88
CA GLY A 109 20.67 1.19 15.30
C GLY A 109 19.51 2.21 15.30
N VAL A 110 19.74 3.44 14.86
CA VAL A 110 18.74 4.52 14.89
C VAL A 110 17.70 4.39 13.78
N ASN A 111 18.11 3.92 12.60
CA ASN A 111 17.23 3.76 11.46
C ASN A 111 16.83 2.30 11.28
N ALA A 112 15.54 2.08 11.14
CA ALA A 112 14.99 0.77 10.83
C ALA A 112 14.33 0.75 9.47
N TYR A 113 14.49 -0.39 8.79
CA TYR A 113 13.77 -0.72 7.59
C TYR A 113 12.53 -1.54 7.93
N VAL A 114 11.43 -1.20 7.29
CA VAL A 114 10.12 -1.82 7.46
C VAL A 114 9.66 -2.36 6.13
N SER A 115 9.16 -3.59 6.14
CA SER A 115 8.38 -4.18 5.04
C SER A 115 7.15 -4.81 5.65
N PHE A 116 6.00 -4.17 5.47
CA PHE A 116 4.81 -4.37 6.29
C PHE A 116 3.53 -4.31 5.44
N SER A 117 2.47 -4.98 5.90
CA SER A 117 1.19 -5.09 5.22
C SER A 117 0.05 -4.76 6.17
N LEU A 118 -0.86 -3.88 5.75
CA LEU A 118 -2.20 -3.82 6.34
C LEU A 118 -3.08 -4.84 5.60
N VAL A 119 -3.48 -5.91 6.29
CA VAL A 119 -4.28 -7.01 5.74
C VAL A 119 -5.71 -6.88 6.27
N PHE A 120 -6.64 -6.42 5.43
CA PHE A 120 -7.99 -6.11 5.88
C PHE A 120 -8.92 -7.32 5.81
N THR A 121 -9.70 -7.51 6.88
CA THR A 121 -10.72 -8.57 7.00
C THR A 121 -12.11 -8.03 7.33
N ASN A 122 -12.24 -6.71 7.51
CA ASN A 122 -13.52 -6.07 7.75
C ASN A 122 -14.43 -6.04 6.51
N LYS A 123 -15.73 -5.82 6.70
CA LYS A 123 -16.72 -5.77 5.61
C LYS A 123 -16.36 -4.79 4.49
N ALA A 124 -15.74 -3.65 4.82
CA ALA A 124 -15.44 -2.62 3.84
C ALA A 124 -14.28 -2.99 2.90
N TYR A 125 -13.23 -3.64 3.40
CA TYR A 125 -11.99 -3.88 2.65
C TYR A 125 -11.55 -5.35 2.62
N ASN A 126 -12.44 -6.28 3.00
CA ASN A 126 -12.14 -7.70 3.13
C ASN A 126 -11.32 -8.26 1.95
N GLY A 127 -10.19 -8.90 2.26
CA GLY A 127 -9.29 -9.52 1.29
C GLY A 127 -8.41 -8.52 0.53
N SER A 128 -8.48 -7.22 0.83
CA SER A 128 -7.59 -6.19 0.27
C SER A 128 -6.39 -5.98 1.18
N THR A 129 -5.28 -5.53 0.61
CA THR A 129 -4.07 -5.18 1.37
C THR A 129 -3.49 -3.85 0.93
N ILE A 130 -2.81 -3.18 1.85
CA ILE A 130 -1.91 -2.05 1.57
C ILE A 130 -0.50 -2.47 1.96
N GLN A 131 0.46 -2.30 1.05
CA GLN A 131 1.86 -2.70 1.23
C GLN A 131 2.73 -1.49 1.53
N VAL A 132 3.48 -1.57 2.61
CA VAL A 132 4.28 -0.50 3.18
C VAL A 132 5.75 -0.90 3.16
N GLN A 133 6.61 0.01 2.72
CA GLN A 133 8.05 -0.21 2.71
C GLN A 133 8.82 1.10 2.91
N GLY A 134 9.90 1.05 3.67
CA GLY A 134 10.81 2.18 3.77
C GLY A 134 11.80 2.09 4.92
N ASN A 135 12.67 3.09 4.99
CA ASN A 135 13.61 3.28 6.08
C ASN A 135 13.25 4.58 6.83
N SER A 136 13.21 4.52 8.16
CA SER A 136 12.89 5.70 8.98
C SER A 136 13.70 5.69 10.27
N ASN A 137 13.88 6.87 10.86
CA ASN A 137 14.42 6.98 12.22
C ASN A 137 13.35 6.51 13.21
N GLN A 138 13.56 5.32 13.79
CA GLN A 138 12.59 4.67 14.66
C GLN A 138 12.44 5.35 16.03
N LEU A 139 13.34 6.26 16.37
CA LEU A 139 13.35 7.00 17.63
C LEU A 139 12.57 8.31 17.55
N LEU A 140 12.11 8.71 16.35
CA LEU A 140 11.21 9.85 16.19
C LEU A 140 9.81 9.49 16.69
N ALA A 141 9.10 10.49 17.22
CA ALA A 141 7.72 10.32 17.67
C ALA A 141 6.77 9.87 16.54
N VAL A 142 7.06 10.29 15.30
CA VAL A 142 6.33 9.91 14.10
C VAL A 142 7.33 9.42 13.05
N SER A 143 7.11 8.22 12.54
CA SER A 143 7.87 7.64 11.42
C SER A 143 7.00 7.57 10.17
N GLU A 144 7.57 7.90 9.01
CA GLU A 144 6.87 7.86 7.72
C GLU A 144 7.49 6.80 6.81
N TYR A 145 6.63 6.06 6.10
CA TYR A 145 7.01 5.05 5.12
C TYR A 145 6.19 5.19 3.84
N GLY A 146 6.73 4.69 2.74
CA GLY A 146 6.04 4.67 1.45
C GLY A 146 4.99 3.56 1.40
N VAL A 147 3.83 3.86 0.84
CA VAL A 147 2.92 2.83 0.33
C VAL A 147 3.37 2.49 -1.09
N VAL A 148 3.87 1.28 -1.27
CA VAL A 148 4.51 0.84 -2.52
C VAL A 148 3.59 0.02 -3.42
N SER A 149 2.52 -0.56 -2.88
CA SER A 149 1.48 -1.24 -3.66
C SER A 149 0.24 -1.53 -2.80
N GLY A 150 -0.76 -2.14 -3.42
CA GLY A 150 -1.90 -2.72 -2.73
C GLY A 150 -2.62 -3.76 -3.58
N THR A 151 -3.53 -4.50 -2.96
CA THR A 151 -4.32 -5.56 -3.59
C THR A 151 -5.81 -5.33 -3.36
N GLY A 152 -6.65 -6.07 -4.10
CA GLY A 152 -8.10 -5.95 -3.98
C GLY A 152 -8.59 -4.54 -4.30
N LYS A 153 -9.28 -3.90 -3.35
CA LYS A 153 -9.77 -2.53 -3.47
C LYS A 153 -8.67 -1.47 -3.56
N PHE A 154 -7.44 -1.80 -3.17
CA PHE A 154 -6.29 -0.90 -3.20
C PHE A 154 -5.33 -1.24 -4.33
N ARG A 155 -5.82 -1.80 -5.45
CA ARG A 155 -4.96 -2.12 -6.59
C ARG A 155 -4.29 -0.84 -7.10
N TYR A 156 -2.98 -0.94 -7.39
CA TYR A 156 -2.12 0.18 -7.77
C TYR A 156 -2.01 1.29 -6.72
N ALA A 157 -2.27 0.97 -5.45
CA ALA A 157 -2.12 1.94 -4.37
C ALA A 157 -0.70 2.49 -4.29
N THR A 158 -0.60 3.82 -4.30
CA THR A 158 0.63 4.58 -4.04
C THR A 158 0.34 5.70 -3.06
N GLY A 159 1.31 6.03 -2.21
CA GLY A 159 1.14 7.06 -1.20
C GLY A 159 2.10 6.90 -0.03
N TYR A 160 1.62 7.23 1.17
CA TYR A 160 2.44 7.17 2.38
C TYR A 160 1.60 6.77 3.60
N ILE A 161 2.30 6.34 4.64
CA ILE A 161 1.75 6.00 5.94
C ILE A 161 2.65 6.56 7.02
N THR A 162 2.06 7.11 8.08
CA THR A 162 2.79 7.54 9.27
C THR A 162 2.41 6.69 10.48
N PHE A 163 3.38 6.22 11.25
CA PHE A 163 3.17 5.55 12.52
C PHE A 163 3.60 6.43 13.69
N GLU A 164 2.78 6.47 14.73
CA GLU A 164 3.01 7.22 15.96
C GLU A 164 2.64 6.35 17.16
N THR A 165 3.60 6.09 18.03
CA THR A 165 3.35 5.37 19.29
C THR A 165 2.65 6.31 20.28
N LEU A 166 1.37 6.03 20.55
CA LEU A 166 0.55 6.84 21.46
C LEU A 166 0.79 6.47 22.93
N SER A 167 1.04 5.20 23.21
CA SER A 167 1.35 4.73 24.56
C SER A 167 2.15 3.43 24.55
N PHE A 168 2.86 3.18 25.64
CA PHE A 168 3.57 1.95 25.92
C PHE A 168 3.36 1.55 27.38
N ASP A 169 2.88 0.33 27.61
CA ASP A 169 2.79 -0.28 28.94
C ASP A 169 3.95 -1.29 29.11
N PRO A 170 4.97 -0.97 29.93
CA PRO A 170 6.12 -1.83 30.14
C PRO A 170 5.79 -3.11 30.91
N SER A 171 4.67 -3.16 31.64
CA SER A 171 4.30 -4.34 32.43
C SER A 171 3.75 -5.48 31.56
N THR A 172 3.11 -5.12 30.46
CA THR A 172 2.49 -6.04 29.50
C THR A 172 3.22 -6.08 28.16
N PHE A 173 4.25 -5.26 27.98
CA PHE A 173 4.95 -5.04 26.71
C PHE A 173 4.02 -4.58 25.59
N TYR A 174 2.95 -3.87 25.94
CA TYR A 174 1.90 -3.46 25.01
C TYR A 174 2.14 -2.04 24.50
N SER A 175 2.08 -1.83 23.18
CA SER A 175 2.10 -0.52 22.55
C SER A 175 0.81 -0.27 21.77
N LEU A 176 0.26 0.94 21.92
CA LEU A 176 -0.79 1.45 21.04
C LEU A 176 -0.16 2.38 20.00
N ILE A 177 -0.32 2.05 18.72
CA ILE A 177 0.28 2.81 17.62
C ILE A 177 -0.83 3.32 16.71
N ARG A 178 -0.83 4.63 16.43
CA ARG A 178 -1.70 5.24 15.43
C ARG A 178 -1.02 5.19 14.07
N ALA A 179 -1.72 4.69 13.07
CA ALA A 179 -1.30 4.72 11.68
C ALA A 179 -2.25 5.59 10.84
N ASN A 180 -1.71 6.64 10.21
CA ASN A 180 -2.44 7.44 9.23
C ASN A 180 -2.00 7.06 7.83
N VAL A 181 -2.94 6.64 7.00
CA VAL A 181 -2.70 6.16 5.63
C VAL A 181 -3.30 7.15 4.64
N SER A 182 -2.54 7.54 3.61
CA SER A 182 -3.03 8.32 2.48
C SER A 182 -2.61 7.63 1.19
N VAL A 183 -3.58 7.10 0.43
CA VAL A 183 -3.31 6.33 -0.79
C VAL A 183 -4.15 6.80 -1.96
N ARG A 184 -3.54 6.77 -3.16
CA ARG A 184 -4.19 6.91 -4.45
C ARG A 184 -4.24 5.55 -5.13
N HIS A 185 -5.40 5.12 -5.62
CA HIS A 185 -5.61 3.79 -6.20
C HIS A 185 -6.78 3.78 -7.21
N ASP A 186 -6.94 2.66 -7.92
CA ASP A 186 -8.01 2.46 -8.92
C ASP A 186 -9.41 2.25 -8.32
#